data_AF-A0A5K0ZWF0-F1
#
_entry.id   AF-A0A5K0ZWF0-F1
#
_cell.length_a   1.000
_cell.length_b   1.000
_cell.length_c   1.000
_cell.angle_alpha   90.00
_cell.angle_beta   90.00
_cell.angle_gamma   90.00
#
_symmetry.space_group_name_H-M   'P 1'
#
loop_
_entity.id
_entity.type
_entity.pdbx_description
1 polymer ?
#
loop_
_entity_poly.entity_id
_entity_poly.type
_entity_poly.pdbx_seq_one_letter_code
_entity_poly.pdbx_strand_id
1 'polypeptide(L)'
;VVLEGECSHVDDSAHLYDINDSLSELMNIPDSFTDVHDEQFPLVITFEKFLLMLDGTIPQSYFARFRDVTDIWLHEGGQSKSLALLAFIKRKEVVFDRFHSFYWPHFDAKKTKKLDALTVFSQIISHIKGGYESGAELDCTLSRSQYLMLSQKRVSTLNLEEREVIYDIFLDYEKRKLESGDFDLSDLIINLHYRLKNQPYRGKKLDFVFVDEVQDLTMRQIALFKYVCSNVCHGFIFAGDTAQTIAKGVDFRFQEIRSLFYREFLSEFSTFSMEKVKDRDLKMSDLFFLDQNFRTHDGVLKLARTVIELIYNFFPMSVDILSPEVSLICGEVPIVLESGSNENIMIKIFGGNGNFTAKFEGFGAEQVILVRDDCMKKLVVDHVGNQALVLTIVECKGLEFQ
;
A
#
# COMPACT_ATOMS: atom_id res chain seq x y z
N VAL A 1 -24.78 -26.96 14.86
CA VAL A 1 -25.93 -26.51 15.69
C VAL A 1 -26.57 -25.39 14.91
N VAL A 2 -27.82 -25.57 14.49
CA VAL A 2 -28.59 -24.58 13.74
C VAL A 2 -28.90 -23.39 14.65
N LEU A 3 -28.62 -22.17 14.17
CA LEU A 3 -29.27 -20.97 14.65
C LEU A 3 -29.72 -20.17 13.43
N GLU A 4 -31.03 -20.20 13.19
CA GLU A 4 -31.74 -19.30 12.30
C GLU A 4 -31.67 -17.87 12.89
N GLY A 5 -31.37 -16.89 12.05
CA GLY A 5 -31.42 -15.47 12.37
C GLY A 5 -32.01 -14.72 11.19
N GLU A 6 -33.13 -14.06 11.43
CA GLU A 6 -33.97 -13.37 10.44
C GLU A 6 -33.26 -12.20 9.75
N CYS A 7 -33.68 -11.95 8.51
CA CYS A 7 -33.20 -10.93 7.61
C CYS A 7 -33.60 -9.52 8.10
N SER A 8 -32.61 -8.69 8.43
CA SER A 8 -32.78 -7.24 8.58
C SER A 8 -31.62 -6.49 7.90
N HIS A 9 -31.98 -5.67 6.91
CA HIS A 9 -31.21 -4.61 6.24
C HIS A 9 -29.68 -4.66 6.37
N VAL A 10 -29.04 -5.09 5.27
CA VAL A 10 -27.59 -5.04 5.06
C VAL A 10 -27.19 -3.58 4.77
N ASP A 11 -26.73 -2.89 5.80
CA ASP A 11 -25.87 -1.70 5.70
C ASP A 11 -24.43 -2.14 5.37
N ASP A 12 -23.69 -1.29 4.65
CA ASP A 12 -22.29 -1.40 4.18
C ASP A 12 -21.24 -1.72 5.29
N SER A 13 -21.36 -2.89 5.93
CA SER A 13 -20.65 -3.24 7.16
C SER A 13 -19.71 -4.44 7.05
N ALA A 14 -19.58 -5.06 5.88
CA ALA A 14 -18.68 -6.21 5.69
C ALA A 14 -17.19 -5.85 5.89
N HIS A 15 -16.80 -4.58 5.65
CA HIS A 15 -15.46 -4.08 6.01
C HIS A 15 -15.28 -3.79 7.50
N LEU A 16 -16.37 -3.71 8.28
CA LEU A 16 -16.29 -3.24 9.65
C LEU A 16 -16.01 -4.36 10.66
N TYR A 17 -16.45 -5.60 10.40
CA TYR A 17 -16.36 -6.68 11.38
C TYR A 17 -14.93 -7.26 11.53
N ASP A 18 -14.16 -7.38 10.45
CA ASP A 18 -12.77 -7.90 10.51
C ASP A 18 -11.75 -6.85 10.99
N ILE A 19 -12.05 -5.57 10.73
CA ILE A 19 -11.24 -4.44 11.20
C ILE A 19 -11.44 -4.23 12.71
N ASN A 20 -12.64 -4.47 13.26
CA ASN A 20 -12.90 -4.14 14.66
C ASN A 20 -12.16 -5.07 15.64
N ASP A 21 -12.10 -6.36 15.35
CA ASP A 21 -11.35 -7.33 16.18
C ASP A 21 -9.85 -7.07 16.08
N SER A 22 -9.34 -6.82 14.87
CA SER A 22 -7.93 -6.42 14.62
C SER A 22 -7.55 -5.10 15.30
N LEU A 23 -8.45 -4.09 15.29
CA LEU A 23 -8.23 -2.83 15.98
C LEU A 23 -8.17 -3.03 17.49
N SER A 24 -9.02 -3.88 18.06
CA SER A 24 -9.02 -4.14 19.51
C SER A 24 -7.69 -4.74 19.99
N GLU A 25 -7.09 -5.66 19.21
CA GLU A 25 -5.79 -6.25 19.50
C GLU A 25 -4.66 -5.22 19.37
N LEU A 26 -4.68 -4.39 18.32
CA LEU A 26 -3.71 -3.31 18.11
C LEU A 26 -3.77 -2.23 19.21
N MET A 27 -4.93 -2.04 19.85
CA MET A 27 -5.12 -1.09 20.94
C MET A 27 -4.58 -1.60 22.28
N ASN A 28 -4.31 -2.89 22.41
CA ASN A 28 -3.62 -3.46 23.58
C ASN A 28 -2.08 -3.28 23.48
N ILE A 29 -1.56 -2.95 22.31
CA ILE A 29 -0.14 -2.67 22.08
C ILE A 29 0.11 -1.17 22.37
N PRO A 30 1.11 -0.83 23.19
CA PRO A 30 1.46 0.57 23.46
C PRO A 30 1.80 1.37 22.20
N ASP A 31 1.58 2.69 22.23
CA ASP A 31 1.91 3.61 21.12
C ASP A 31 3.39 4.07 21.13
N SER A 32 4.27 3.31 21.77
CA SER A 32 5.71 3.62 21.87
C SER A 32 6.50 2.32 22.10
N PHE A 33 7.61 2.16 21.38
CA PHE A 33 8.56 1.04 21.58
C PHE A 33 9.29 1.10 22.93
N THR A 34 9.18 2.22 23.66
CA THR A 34 9.73 2.33 25.02
C THR A 34 8.84 1.61 26.04
N ASP A 35 7.55 1.54 25.75
CA ASP A 35 6.52 1.05 26.67
C ASP A 35 6.12 -0.41 26.39
N VAL A 36 6.70 -1.04 25.36
CA VAL A 36 6.47 -2.45 25.02
C VAL A 36 7.23 -3.36 25.97
N HIS A 37 6.52 -4.29 26.59
CA HIS A 37 7.09 -5.32 27.46
C HIS A 37 7.57 -6.55 26.68
N ASP A 38 8.53 -7.28 27.23
CA ASP A 38 9.17 -8.43 26.57
C ASP A 38 8.18 -9.56 26.24
N GLU A 39 7.14 -9.73 27.06
CA GLU A 39 6.08 -10.73 26.89
C GLU A 39 5.14 -10.42 25.71
N GLN A 40 5.18 -9.21 25.16
CA GLN A 40 4.37 -8.82 24.00
C GLN A 40 5.01 -9.19 22.66
N PHE A 41 6.24 -9.69 22.67
CA PHE A 41 6.91 -10.16 21.45
C PHE A 41 6.53 -11.62 21.13
N PRO A 42 6.39 -11.98 19.84
CA PRO A 42 6.55 -11.13 18.66
C PRO A 42 5.37 -10.16 18.46
N LEU A 43 5.68 -8.92 18.04
CA LEU A 43 4.67 -7.93 17.67
C LEU A 43 4.18 -8.19 16.25
N VAL A 44 2.87 -8.34 16.08
CA VAL A 44 2.20 -8.34 14.77
C VAL A 44 1.39 -7.05 14.69
N ILE A 45 1.84 -6.10 13.89
CA ILE A 45 1.29 -4.75 13.81
C ILE A 45 1.20 -4.26 12.36
N THR A 46 0.27 -3.36 12.08
CA THR A 46 0.20 -2.69 10.78
C THR A 46 1.32 -1.64 10.63
N PHE A 47 1.55 -1.20 9.40
CA PHE A 47 2.52 -0.14 9.14
C PHE A 47 2.12 1.19 9.81
N GLU A 48 0.84 1.53 9.86
CA GLU A 48 0.34 2.72 10.55
C GLU A 48 0.62 2.66 12.06
N LYS A 49 0.38 1.48 12.67
CA LYS A 49 0.71 1.28 14.09
C LYS A 49 2.22 1.39 14.31
N PHE A 50 3.04 0.82 13.42
CA PHE A 50 4.49 0.99 13.47
C PHE A 50 4.91 2.47 13.45
N LEU A 51 4.31 3.29 12.58
CA LEU A 51 4.60 4.73 12.52
C LEU A 51 4.20 5.47 13.79
N LEU A 52 3.04 5.13 14.37
CA LEU A 52 2.60 5.71 15.65
C LEU A 52 3.56 5.35 16.77
N MET A 53 3.95 4.08 16.86
CA MET A 53 4.94 3.62 17.83
C MET A 53 6.28 4.32 17.66
N LEU A 54 6.73 4.50 16.42
CA LEU A 54 7.98 5.19 16.12
C LEU A 54 7.91 6.68 16.51
N ASP A 55 6.80 7.35 16.20
CA ASP A 55 6.54 8.75 16.57
C ASP A 55 6.50 8.94 18.09
N GLY A 56 5.81 8.07 18.82
CA GLY A 56 5.70 8.10 20.28
C GLY A 56 6.99 7.75 21.02
N THR A 57 7.91 7.04 20.37
CA THR A 57 9.23 6.69 20.95
C THR A 57 10.20 7.86 20.95
N ILE A 58 9.98 8.85 20.08
CA ILE A 58 10.87 10.00 19.92
C ILE A 58 10.32 11.19 20.73
N PRO A 59 11.18 11.98 21.40
CA PRO A 59 10.73 13.21 22.04
C PRO A 59 10.00 14.13 21.06
N GLN A 60 8.91 14.75 21.52
CA GLN A 60 8.08 15.67 20.75
C GLN A 60 7.48 14.99 19.49
N SER A 61 6.34 14.35 19.69
CA SER A 61 5.57 13.72 18.61
C SER A 61 5.21 14.74 17.51
N TYR A 62 5.20 14.28 16.28
CA TYR A 62 4.78 15.04 15.10
C TYR A 62 3.39 15.64 15.29
N PHE A 63 2.49 14.88 15.91
CA PHE A 63 1.11 15.29 16.10
C PHE A 63 0.93 16.39 17.15
N ALA A 64 1.93 16.62 18.02
CA ALA A 64 1.92 17.70 19.02
C ALA A 64 1.80 19.10 18.39
N ARG A 65 2.10 19.25 17.09
CA ARG A 65 1.95 20.52 16.36
C ARG A 65 0.49 20.92 16.13
N PHE A 66 -0.43 19.97 16.24
CA PHE A 66 -1.85 20.21 16.07
C PHE A 66 -2.48 20.50 17.42
N ARG A 67 -3.19 21.64 17.51
CA ARG A 67 -3.86 22.07 18.75
C ARG A 67 -4.87 21.02 19.23
N ASP A 68 -5.67 20.48 18.31
CA ASP A 68 -6.66 19.43 18.60
C ASP A 68 -6.04 18.22 19.33
N VAL A 69 -4.82 17.83 18.93
CA VAL A 69 -4.09 16.71 19.55
C VAL A 69 -3.55 17.08 20.92
N THR A 70 -3.09 18.32 21.08
CA THR A 70 -2.64 18.82 22.39
C THR A 70 -3.80 18.82 23.39
N ASP A 71 -5.01 19.22 22.96
CA ASP A 71 -6.22 19.18 23.78
C ASP A 71 -6.61 17.73 24.15
N ILE A 72 -6.54 16.78 23.19
CA ILE A 72 -6.73 15.35 23.46
C ILE A 72 -5.78 14.86 24.57
N TRP A 73 -4.49 15.21 24.48
CA TRP A 73 -3.50 14.75 25.45
C TRP A 73 -3.66 15.36 26.84
N LEU A 74 -4.34 16.51 26.97
CA LEU A 74 -4.64 17.16 28.24
C LEU A 74 -5.88 16.59 28.92
N HIS A 75 -6.83 16.06 28.14
CA HIS A 75 -8.16 15.67 28.63
C HIS A 75 -8.42 14.15 28.65
N GLU A 76 -7.65 13.36 27.90
CA GLU A 76 -7.85 11.92 27.77
C GLU A 76 -6.68 11.10 28.33
N GLY A 77 -6.99 9.94 28.94
CA GLY A 77 -6.01 9.01 29.49
C GLY A 77 -6.04 7.65 28.79
N GLY A 78 -4.88 6.97 28.76
CA GLY A 78 -4.76 5.58 28.29
C GLY A 78 -5.31 5.34 26.88
N GLN A 79 -6.11 4.28 26.70
CA GLN A 79 -6.66 3.85 25.41
C GLN A 79 -7.58 4.90 24.75
N SER A 80 -8.26 5.76 25.54
CA SER A 80 -9.08 6.84 24.98
C SER A 80 -8.23 7.77 24.12
N LYS A 81 -7.05 8.14 24.63
CA LYS A 81 -6.09 9.01 23.95
C LYS A 81 -5.65 8.42 22.60
N SER A 82 -5.40 7.11 22.55
CA SER A 82 -5.04 6.40 21.32
C SER A 82 -6.17 6.41 20.29
N LEU A 83 -7.42 6.17 20.73
CA LEU A 83 -8.60 6.25 19.85
C LEU A 83 -8.81 7.66 19.30
N ALA A 84 -8.71 8.67 20.15
CA ALA A 84 -8.88 10.07 19.75
C ALA A 84 -7.77 10.51 18.78
N LEU A 85 -6.53 10.05 18.97
CA LEU A 85 -5.43 10.29 18.03
C LEU A 85 -5.68 9.61 16.67
N LEU A 86 -6.13 8.35 16.66
CA LEU A 86 -6.48 7.64 15.42
C LEU A 86 -7.62 8.33 14.66
N ALA A 87 -8.66 8.76 15.38
CA ALA A 87 -9.76 9.52 14.82
C ALA A 87 -9.29 10.87 14.24
N PHE A 88 -8.37 11.55 14.92
CA PHE A 88 -7.73 12.77 14.43
C PHE A 88 -6.96 12.52 13.13
N ILE A 89 -6.11 11.48 13.10
CA ILE A 89 -5.32 11.10 11.93
C ILE A 89 -6.25 10.85 10.75
N LYS A 90 -7.26 9.98 10.92
CA LYS A 90 -8.23 9.65 9.86
C LYS A 90 -8.96 10.88 9.31
N ARG A 91 -9.20 11.89 10.15
CA ARG A 91 -9.89 13.13 9.75
C ARG A 91 -8.96 14.09 8.98
N LYS A 92 -7.68 14.14 9.34
CA LYS A 92 -6.72 15.15 8.87
C LYS A 92 -5.75 14.66 7.81
N GLU A 93 -5.59 13.35 7.70
CA GLU A 93 -4.73 12.73 6.70
C GLU A 93 -5.33 12.88 5.29
N VAL A 94 -4.49 13.31 4.35
CA VAL A 94 -4.82 13.40 2.94
C VAL A 94 -4.45 12.09 2.27
N VAL A 95 -5.42 11.18 2.22
CA VAL A 95 -5.44 10.03 1.31
C VAL A 95 -6.03 10.41 -0.05
N PHE A 96 -5.98 9.51 -1.04
CA PHE A 96 -6.40 9.78 -2.41
C PHE A 96 -7.83 10.37 -2.48
N ASP A 97 -8.80 9.81 -1.75
CA ASP A 97 -10.19 10.28 -1.79
C ASP A 97 -10.32 11.74 -1.33
N ARG A 98 -9.56 12.12 -0.30
CA ARG A 98 -9.52 13.50 0.20
C ARG A 98 -8.82 14.41 -0.79
N PHE A 99 -7.69 13.97 -1.37
CA PHE A 99 -6.99 14.69 -2.43
C PHE A 99 -7.93 14.96 -3.62
N HIS A 100 -8.59 13.92 -4.12
CA HIS A 100 -9.50 13.99 -5.26
C HIS A 100 -10.72 14.88 -4.99
N SER A 101 -11.30 14.81 -3.79
CA SER A 101 -12.54 15.53 -3.49
C SER A 101 -12.31 17.00 -3.07
N PHE A 102 -11.25 17.27 -2.31
CA PHE A 102 -11.03 18.59 -1.69
C PHE A 102 -9.89 19.40 -2.32
N TYR A 103 -8.89 18.75 -2.93
CA TYR A 103 -7.72 19.45 -3.48
C TYR A 103 -7.79 19.56 -5.00
N TRP A 104 -8.04 18.44 -5.68
CA TRP A 104 -8.06 18.34 -7.14
C TRP A 104 -8.95 19.38 -7.85
N PRO A 105 -10.19 19.67 -7.39
CA PRO A 105 -11.07 20.64 -8.05
C PRO A 105 -10.58 22.09 -7.96
N HIS A 106 -9.64 22.39 -7.06
CA HIS A 106 -9.13 23.73 -6.79
C HIS A 106 -7.80 24.03 -7.50
N PHE A 107 -7.24 23.07 -8.22
CA PHE A 107 -6.08 23.29 -9.09
C PHE A 107 -6.49 23.92 -10.41
N ASP A 108 -5.54 24.55 -11.10
CA ASP A 108 -5.79 25.18 -12.40
C ASP A 108 -6.31 24.14 -13.41
N ALA A 109 -7.54 24.33 -13.90
CA ALA A 109 -8.18 23.46 -14.87
C ALA A 109 -7.34 23.27 -16.14
N LYS A 110 -6.47 24.23 -16.50
CA LYS A 110 -5.53 24.08 -17.63
C LYS A 110 -4.46 23.03 -17.36
N LYS A 111 -4.01 22.91 -16.11
CA LYS A 111 -3.01 21.92 -15.66
C LYS A 111 -3.64 20.53 -15.50
N THR A 112 -4.86 20.44 -14.97
CA THR A 112 -5.52 19.16 -14.66
C THR A 112 -6.23 18.49 -15.84
N LYS A 113 -6.59 19.23 -16.91
CA LYS A 113 -7.38 18.70 -18.04
C LYS A 113 -6.76 17.48 -18.76
N LYS A 114 -5.44 17.36 -18.75
CA LYS A 114 -4.70 16.28 -19.43
C LYS A 114 -4.13 15.23 -18.49
N LEU A 115 -4.34 15.39 -17.18
CA LEU A 115 -3.73 14.54 -16.17
C LEU A 115 -4.82 13.82 -15.38
N ASP A 116 -4.57 12.56 -15.07
CA ASP A 116 -5.41 11.78 -14.18
C ASP A 116 -5.03 12.07 -12.71
N ALA A 117 -6.04 12.32 -11.87
CA ALA A 117 -5.83 12.73 -10.48
C ALA A 117 -5.04 11.69 -9.67
N LEU A 118 -5.32 10.41 -9.89
CA LEU A 118 -4.64 9.31 -9.22
C LEU A 118 -3.18 9.25 -9.64
N THR A 119 -2.90 9.39 -10.94
CA THR A 119 -1.54 9.49 -11.47
C THR A 119 -0.76 10.64 -10.83
N VAL A 120 -1.37 11.84 -10.72
CA VAL A 120 -0.72 12.99 -10.08
C VAL A 120 -0.44 12.73 -8.60
N PHE A 121 -1.44 12.23 -7.86
CA PHE A 121 -1.30 11.95 -6.43
C PHE A 121 -0.19 10.93 -6.18
N SER A 122 -0.13 9.86 -6.97
CA SER A 122 0.91 8.84 -6.84
C SER A 122 2.30 9.37 -7.22
N GLN A 123 2.42 10.25 -8.22
CA GLN A 123 3.71 10.91 -8.49
C GLN A 123 4.19 11.75 -7.30
N ILE A 124 3.27 12.45 -6.63
CA ILE A 124 3.58 13.23 -5.42
C ILE A 124 4.05 12.31 -4.29
N ILE A 125 3.24 11.32 -3.93
CA ILE A 125 3.48 10.47 -2.76
C ILE A 125 4.64 9.50 -2.98
N SER A 126 4.68 8.79 -4.10
CA SER A 126 5.64 7.70 -4.32
C SER A 126 7.00 8.18 -4.83
N HIS A 127 7.03 9.23 -5.66
CA HIS A 127 8.27 9.67 -6.30
C HIS A 127 8.81 10.96 -5.69
N ILE A 128 8.04 12.05 -5.67
CA ILE A 128 8.52 13.36 -5.19
C ILE A 128 8.84 13.28 -3.70
N LYS A 129 7.94 12.72 -2.88
CA LYS A 129 8.11 12.62 -1.43
C LYS A 129 8.62 11.25 -0.99
N GLY A 130 8.19 10.17 -1.65
CA GLY A 130 8.54 8.78 -1.32
C GLY A 130 9.86 8.28 -1.92
N GLY A 131 10.40 8.98 -2.92
CA GLY A 131 11.66 8.64 -3.55
C GLY A 131 12.82 8.78 -2.56
N TYR A 132 13.78 7.87 -2.64
CA TYR A 132 14.98 7.87 -1.80
C TYR A 132 16.22 7.99 -2.69
N GLU A 133 16.61 9.22 -3.05
CA GLU A 133 17.85 9.47 -3.78
C GLU A 133 18.97 9.94 -2.83
N SER A 134 20.18 9.43 -3.11
CA SER A 134 21.38 9.62 -2.30
C SER A 134 21.80 11.09 -2.29
N GLY A 135 22.04 11.65 -1.10
CA GLY A 135 22.69 12.95 -0.95
C GLY A 135 21.75 14.16 -0.80
N ALA A 136 20.45 13.96 -0.55
CA ALA A 136 19.56 15.06 -0.19
C ALA A 136 19.95 15.63 1.19
N GLU A 137 20.65 16.76 1.20
CA GLU A 137 20.82 17.63 2.36
C GLU A 137 19.44 18.06 2.87
N LEU A 138 19.12 17.72 4.13
CA LEU A 138 18.07 18.25 5.01
C LEU A 138 16.61 18.29 4.48
N ASP A 139 16.36 18.65 3.22
CA ASP A 139 15.08 18.58 2.52
C ASP A 139 14.93 17.23 1.82
N CYS A 140 14.06 16.41 2.40
CA CYS A 140 13.83 15.02 2.05
C CYS A 140 12.86 14.83 0.88
N THR A 141 12.59 15.85 0.08
CA THR A 141 11.75 15.79 -1.12
C THR A 141 12.60 16.02 -2.37
N LEU A 142 12.30 15.32 -3.46
CA LEU A 142 12.99 15.55 -4.72
C LEU A 142 12.78 16.99 -5.18
N SER A 143 13.89 17.67 -5.48
CA SER A 143 13.84 18.97 -6.15
C SER A 143 13.24 18.83 -7.55
N ARG A 144 12.75 19.95 -8.09
CA ARG A 144 12.19 20.01 -9.44
C ARG A 144 13.13 19.39 -10.48
N SER A 145 14.41 19.76 -10.46
CA SER A 145 15.41 19.23 -11.40
C SER A 145 15.58 17.72 -11.27
N GLN A 146 15.69 17.19 -10.05
CA GLN A 146 15.82 15.75 -9.81
C GLN A 146 14.57 14.99 -10.27
N TYR A 147 13.37 15.50 -9.98
CA TYR A 147 12.12 14.89 -10.41
C TYR A 147 12.00 14.87 -11.94
N LEU A 148 12.38 15.96 -12.61
CA LEU A 148 12.37 16.04 -14.08
C LEU A 148 13.36 15.06 -14.73
N MET A 149 14.52 14.82 -14.10
CA MET A 149 15.50 13.83 -14.58
C MET A 149 14.94 12.40 -14.59
N LEU A 150 13.90 12.11 -13.80
CA LEU A 150 13.23 10.80 -13.86
C LEU A 150 12.56 10.54 -15.21
N SER A 151 12.20 11.57 -15.99
CA SER A 151 11.69 11.39 -17.36
C SER A 151 12.68 10.68 -18.30
N GLN A 152 13.97 10.71 -17.96
CA GLN A 152 15.03 10.08 -18.74
C GLN A 152 15.22 8.60 -18.38
N LYS A 153 14.60 8.11 -17.29
CA LYS A 153 14.61 6.69 -16.94
C LYS A 153 13.73 5.94 -17.95
N ARG A 154 14.23 4.80 -18.43
CA ARG A 154 13.54 3.95 -19.45
C ARG A 154 12.14 3.47 -19.04
N VAL A 155 11.78 3.58 -17.76
CA VAL A 155 10.51 3.13 -17.18
C VAL A 155 9.48 4.27 -17.10
N SER A 156 9.88 5.53 -17.36
CA SER A 156 8.98 6.67 -17.19
C SER A 156 7.82 6.63 -18.19
N THR A 157 6.60 6.50 -17.67
CA THR A 157 5.36 6.62 -18.44
C THR A 157 5.01 8.08 -18.74
N LEU A 158 5.57 9.03 -17.98
CA LEU A 158 5.34 10.46 -18.10
C LEU A 158 6.49 11.16 -18.81
N ASN A 159 6.15 12.09 -19.70
CA ASN A 159 7.11 12.95 -20.39
C ASN A 159 7.55 14.14 -19.53
N LEU A 160 8.51 14.92 -20.03
CA LEU A 160 9.07 16.07 -19.30
C LEU A 160 8.02 17.15 -19.00
N GLU A 161 7.17 17.49 -19.98
CA GLU A 161 6.14 18.53 -19.84
C GLU A 161 5.08 18.13 -18.80
N GLU A 162 4.68 16.86 -18.79
CA GLU A 162 3.76 16.32 -17.77
C GLU A 162 4.36 16.40 -16.38
N ARG A 163 5.64 16.04 -16.23
CA ARG A 163 6.34 16.15 -14.93
C ARG A 163 6.47 17.60 -14.48
N GLU A 164 6.72 18.54 -15.38
CA GLU A 164 6.72 19.98 -15.04
C GLU A 164 5.38 20.42 -14.43
N VAL A 165 4.28 20.06 -15.10
CA VAL A 165 2.93 20.40 -14.64
C VAL A 165 2.61 19.73 -13.31
N ILE A 166 3.00 18.45 -13.14
CA ILE A 166 2.80 17.72 -11.89
C ILE A 166 3.57 18.38 -10.74
N TYR A 167 4.80 18.83 -10.98
CA TYR A 167 5.57 19.52 -9.94
C TYR A 167 4.94 20.86 -9.55
N ASP A 168 4.38 21.60 -10.52
CA ASP A 168 3.62 22.82 -10.20
C ASP A 168 2.37 22.50 -9.36
N ILE A 169 1.64 21.42 -9.69
CA ILE A 169 0.49 20.96 -8.89
C ILE A 169 0.94 20.55 -7.49
N PHE A 170 2.08 19.88 -7.36
CA PHE A 170 2.67 19.51 -6.07
C PHE A 170 2.91 20.73 -5.17
N LEU A 171 3.47 21.81 -5.71
CA LEU A 171 3.69 23.04 -4.95
C LEU A 171 2.36 23.70 -4.53
N ASP A 172 1.39 23.75 -5.44
CA ASP A 172 0.04 24.26 -5.15
C ASP A 172 -0.66 23.41 -4.07
N TYR A 173 -0.47 22.09 -4.12
CA TYR A 173 -0.96 21.11 -3.15
C TYR A 173 -0.36 21.32 -1.76
N GLU A 174 0.97 21.36 -1.63
CA GLU A 174 1.66 21.57 -0.35
C GLU A 174 1.24 22.89 0.32
N LYS A 175 1.11 23.96 -0.48
CA LYS A 175 0.64 25.26 0.00
C LYS A 175 -0.78 25.18 0.58
N ARG A 176 -1.72 24.61 -0.17
CA ARG A 176 -3.12 24.49 0.29
C ARG A 176 -3.28 23.55 1.48
N LYS A 177 -2.49 22.47 1.52
CA LYS A 177 -2.47 21.52 2.63
C LYS A 177 -2.01 22.18 3.92
N LEU A 178 -0.98 23.02 3.83
CA LEU A 178 -0.51 23.84 4.94
C LEU A 178 -1.57 24.84 5.41
N GLU A 179 -2.24 25.55 4.50
CA GLU A 179 -3.34 26.47 4.82
C GLU A 179 -4.52 25.77 5.51
N SER A 180 -4.81 24.51 5.13
CA SER A 180 -5.89 23.71 5.71
C SER A 180 -5.51 23.04 7.04
N GLY A 181 -4.22 23.08 7.40
CA GLY A 181 -3.69 22.36 8.57
C GLY A 181 -3.93 20.86 8.45
N ASP A 182 -3.82 20.31 7.24
CA ASP A 182 -3.88 18.88 6.94
C ASP A 182 -2.45 18.33 6.81
N PHE A 183 -2.31 17.01 6.70
CA PHE A 183 -1.03 16.36 6.39
C PHE A 183 -1.26 15.13 5.53
N ASP A 184 -0.23 14.67 4.81
CA ASP A 184 -0.21 13.34 4.21
C ASP A 184 0.81 12.44 4.92
N LEU A 185 0.71 11.13 4.67
CA LEU A 185 1.60 10.14 5.27
C LEU A 185 3.07 10.49 5.05
N SER A 186 3.43 10.98 3.85
CA SER A 186 4.81 11.34 3.53
C SER A 186 5.36 12.46 4.41
N ASP A 187 4.54 13.42 4.85
CA ASP A 187 4.96 14.46 5.80
C ASP A 187 5.42 13.86 7.13
N LEU A 188 4.66 12.90 7.65
CA LEU A 188 5.00 12.18 8.88
C LEU A 188 6.31 11.40 8.69
N ILE A 189 6.44 10.66 7.58
CA ILE A 189 7.63 9.87 7.26
C ILE A 189 8.88 10.77 7.16
N ILE A 190 8.79 11.87 6.42
CA ILE A 190 9.89 12.84 6.27
C ILE A 190 10.30 13.40 7.64
N ASN A 191 9.31 13.77 8.46
CA ASN A 191 9.57 14.27 9.80
C ASN A 191 10.21 13.21 10.72
N LEU A 192 9.79 11.95 10.62
CA LEU A 192 10.39 10.83 11.37
C LEU A 192 11.84 10.62 10.98
N HIS A 193 12.17 10.60 9.69
CA HIS A 193 13.58 10.54 9.25
C HIS A 193 14.41 11.70 9.80
N TYR A 194 13.87 12.92 9.74
CA TYR A 194 14.55 14.10 10.27
C TYR A 194 14.82 13.97 11.77
N ARG A 195 13.82 13.57 12.57
CA ARG A 195 13.98 13.44 14.02
C ARG A 195 14.90 12.27 14.39
N LEU A 196 14.73 11.10 13.79
CA LEU A 196 15.54 9.91 14.10
C LEU A 196 17.02 10.07 13.70
N LYS A 197 17.31 10.91 12.70
CA LYS A 197 18.70 11.24 12.33
C LYS A 197 19.36 12.19 13.33
N ASN A 198 18.57 13.08 13.94
CA ASN A 198 19.09 14.16 14.81
C ASN A 198 18.91 13.88 16.31
N GLN A 199 18.14 12.87 16.68
CA GLN A 199 17.82 12.52 18.06
C GLN A 199 18.03 11.02 18.30
N PRO A 200 18.46 10.62 19.51
CA PRO A 200 18.64 9.21 19.82
C PRO A 200 17.28 8.51 19.91
N TYR A 201 17.13 7.42 19.16
CA TYR A 201 16.03 6.47 19.34
C TYR A 201 16.09 5.87 20.75
N ARG A 202 14.99 5.98 21.51
CA ARG A 202 14.91 5.57 22.93
C ARG A 202 14.23 4.23 23.17
N GLY A 203 13.59 3.67 22.15
CA GLY A 203 12.88 2.40 22.26
C GLY A 203 13.85 1.22 22.32
N LYS A 204 13.31 0.05 22.66
CA LYS A 204 14.06 -1.21 22.54
C LYS A 204 14.44 -1.44 21.08
N LYS A 205 15.70 -1.83 20.83
CA LYS A 205 16.14 -2.26 19.50
C LYS A 205 15.61 -3.66 19.23
N LEU A 206 15.09 -3.86 18.02
CA LEU A 206 14.58 -5.14 17.55
C LEU A 206 15.75 -5.99 17.01
N ASP A 207 15.67 -7.30 17.24
CA ASP A 207 16.61 -8.28 16.70
C ASP A 207 16.23 -8.73 15.28
N PHE A 208 14.92 -8.82 15.02
CA PHE A 208 14.34 -9.25 13.76
C PHE A 208 13.13 -8.38 13.40
N VAL A 209 13.01 -8.06 12.11
CA VAL A 209 11.93 -7.30 11.49
C VAL A 209 11.51 -8.04 10.23
N PHE A 210 10.25 -8.44 10.21
CA PHE A 210 9.61 -9.07 9.06
C PHE A 210 8.62 -8.06 8.48
N VAL A 211 8.74 -7.80 7.19
CA VAL A 211 7.88 -6.86 6.48
C VAL A 211 7.21 -7.63 5.34
N ASP A 212 5.89 -7.75 5.44
CA ASP A 212 5.06 -8.31 4.39
C ASP A 212 4.55 -7.21 3.46
N GLU A 213 4.08 -7.58 2.26
CA GLU A 213 3.52 -6.68 1.25
C GLU A 213 4.41 -5.45 0.95
N VAL A 214 5.73 -5.66 0.89
CA VAL A 214 6.71 -4.57 0.75
C VAL A 214 6.50 -3.72 -0.52
N GLN A 215 5.82 -4.26 -1.54
CA GLN A 215 5.44 -3.52 -2.74
C GLN A 215 4.43 -2.38 -2.49
N ASP A 216 3.70 -2.40 -1.38
CA ASP A 216 2.78 -1.32 -0.99
C ASP A 216 3.50 -0.17 -0.27
N LEU A 217 4.80 -0.34 0.04
CA LEU A 217 5.61 0.66 0.73
C LEU A 217 6.56 1.38 -0.23
N THR A 218 6.64 2.70 -0.09
CA THR A 218 7.67 3.52 -0.74
C THR A 218 9.06 3.20 -0.16
N MET A 219 10.11 3.41 -0.95
CA MET A 219 11.49 3.20 -0.50
C MET A 219 11.83 4.00 0.76
N ARG A 220 11.24 5.19 0.92
CA ARG A 220 11.39 5.99 2.14
C ARG A 220 10.70 5.38 3.35
N GLN A 221 9.52 4.83 3.20
CA GLN A 221 8.86 4.09 4.28
C GLN A 221 9.70 2.88 4.72
N ILE A 222 10.20 2.10 3.76
CA ILE A 222 11.10 0.95 4.03
C ILE A 222 12.36 1.41 4.77
N ALA A 223 12.93 2.55 4.40
CA ALA A 223 14.13 3.06 5.04
C ALA A 223 13.96 3.41 6.53
N LEU A 224 12.74 3.58 7.05
CA LEU A 224 12.52 3.81 8.49
C LEU A 224 12.93 2.62 9.35
N PHE A 225 12.84 1.40 8.80
CA PHE A 225 13.14 0.18 9.57
C PHE A 225 14.60 0.13 10.05
N LYS A 226 15.52 0.87 9.41
CA LYS A 226 16.92 0.99 9.85
C LYS A 226 17.07 1.58 11.25
N TYR A 227 16.09 2.37 11.70
CA TYR A 227 16.17 3.03 13.00
C TYR A 227 15.73 2.13 14.15
N VAL A 228 15.00 1.04 13.90
CA VAL A 228 14.46 0.18 14.97
C VAL A 228 15.24 -1.12 15.16
N CYS A 229 15.93 -1.61 14.13
CA CYS A 229 16.71 -2.85 14.18
C CYS A 229 18.20 -2.57 13.92
N SER A 230 19.06 -3.19 14.73
CA SER A 230 20.53 -3.05 14.63
C SER A 230 21.21 -4.23 13.94
N ASN A 231 20.51 -5.36 13.81
CA ASN A 231 20.99 -6.56 13.13
C ASN A 231 20.82 -6.42 11.61
N VAL A 232 21.69 -5.64 10.98
CA VAL A 232 21.59 -5.39 9.53
C VAL A 232 21.94 -6.63 8.70
N CYS A 233 22.78 -7.55 9.19
CA CYS A 233 23.17 -8.71 8.38
C CYS A 233 22.05 -9.76 8.25
N HIS A 234 21.25 -9.98 9.30
CA HIS A 234 20.29 -11.09 9.36
C HIS A 234 18.93 -10.72 9.97
N GLY A 235 18.74 -9.48 10.39
CA GLY A 235 17.56 -9.04 11.14
C GLY A 235 16.41 -8.54 10.27
N PHE A 236 16.50 -8.59 8.94
CA PHE A 236 15.45 -8.11 8.04
C PHE A 236 15.03 -9.19 7.06
N ILE A 237 13.72 -9.41 6.95
CA ILE A 237 13.09 -10.20 5.89
C ILE A 237 12.00 -9.33 5.26
N PHE A 238 12.12 -9.10 3.95
CA PHE A 238 11.11 -8.40 3.15
C PHE A 238 10.45 -9.40 2.21
N ALA A 239 9.13 -9.54 2.34
CA ALA A 239 8.29 -10.38 1.49
C ALA A 239 7.31 -9.51 0.71
N GLY A 240 7.00 -9.92 -0.52
CA GLY A 240 6.09 -9.20 -1.40
C GLY A 240 6.10 -9.74 -2.82
N ASP A 241 5.32 -9.10 -3.69
CA ASP A 241 5.16 -9.48 -5.09
C ASP A 241 5.12 -8.26 -6.01
N THR A 242 6.10 -8.17 -6.92
CA THR A 242 6.18 -7.08 -7.91
C THR A 242 4.97 -7.02 -8.85
N ALA A 243 4.33 -8.16 -9.15
CA ALA A 243 3.18 -8.21 -10.04
C ALA A 243 1.89 -7.71 -9.36
N GLN A 244 1.86 -7.65 -8.02
CA GLN A 244 0.72 -7.18 -7.21
C GLN A 244 0.79 -5.70 -6.83
N THR A 245 1.56 -4.92 -7.60
CA THR A 245 1.62 -3.46 -7.46
C THR A 245 0.33 -2.81 -7.98
N ILE A 246 -0.77 -2.99 -7.24
CA ILE A 246 -2.12 -2.50 -7.57
C ILE A 246 -2.24 -1.00 -7.24
N ALA A 247 -1.46 -0.51 -6.27
CA ALA A 247 -1.32 0.91 -5.98
C ALA A 247 -0.68 1.63 -7.18
N LYS A 248 -1.51 2.19 -8.07
CA LYS A 248 -1.05 2.88 -9.28
C LYS A 248 0.06 3.87 -8.92
N GLY A 249 1.29 3.65 -9.39
CA GLY A 249 2.38 4.62 -9.29
C GLY A 249 3.36 4.46 -8.12
N VAL A 250 3.41 3.32 -7.44
CA VAL A 250 4.65 2.89 -6.78
C VAL A 250 5.41 2.02 -7.78
N ASP A 251 6.51 2.48 -8.35
CA ASP A 251 7.38 1.60 -9.12
C ASP A 251 8.16 0.74 -8.12
N PHE A 252 7.78 -0.54 -7.97
CA PHE A 252 8.40 -1.45 -7.01
C PHE A 252 9.19 -2.57 -7.69
N ARG A 253 10.45 -2.75 -7.27
CA ARG A 253 11.29 -3.90 -7.62
C ARG A 253 12.16 -4.30 -6.45
N PHE A 254 12.42 -5.60 -6.30
CA PHE A 254 13.31 -6.10 -5.25
C PHE A 254 14.74 -5.60 -5.40
N GLN A 255 15.20 -5.33 -6.63
CA GLN A 255 16.50 -4.70 -6.87
C GLN A 255 16.63 -3.30 -6.26
N GLU A 256 15.52 -2.58 -6.10
CA GLU A 256 15.50 -1.25 -5.49
C GLU A 256 15.59 -1.34 -3.96
N ILE A 257 14.92 -2.31 -3.33
CA ILE A 257 15.17 -2.65 -1.92
C ILE A 257 16.64 -3.02 -1.72
N ARG A 258 17.20 -3.83 -2.61
CA ARG A 258 18.61 -4.23 -2.50
C ARG A 258 19.54 -3.03 -2.52
N SER A 259 19.30 -2.12 -3.45
CA SER A 259 20.06 -0.86 -3.57
C SER A 259 19.89 0.03 -2.34
N LEU A 260 18.66 0.15 -1.81
CA LEU A 260 18.35 0.89 -0.59
C LEU A 260 19.08 0.29 0.62
N PHE A 261 19.05 -1.03 0.77
CA PHE A 261 19.68 -1.72 1.90
C PHE A 261 21.19 -1.51 1.92
N TYR A 262 21.84 -1.67 0.77
CA TYR A 262 23.27 -1.42 0.64
C TYR A 262 23.65 0.03 1.00
N ARG A 263 22.89 1.00 0.50
CA ARG A 263 23.20 2.41 0.70
C ARG A 263 22.87 2.90 2.11
N GLU A 264 21.72 2.52 2.65
CA GLU A 264 21.18 3.13 3.87
C GLU A 264 21.42 2.31 5.12
N PHE A 265 21.43 0.98 5.00
CA PHE A 265 21.57 0.11 6.16
C PHE A 265 23.04 -0.29 6.34
N LEU A 266 23.73 -0.68 5.26
CA LEU A 266 25.11 -1.14 5.32
C LEU A 266 26.15 -0.01 5.33
N SER A 267 26.00 0.98 4.45
CA SER A 267 27.00 2.06 4.35
C SER A 267 27.03 2.94 5.60
N GLU A 268 25.85 3.25 6.19
CA GLU A 268 25.80 3.96 7.48
C GLU A 268 26.38 3.11 8.62
N PHE A 269 26.07 1.81 8.70
CA PHE A 269 26.63 0.91 9.70
C PHE A 269 28.17 0.90 9.68
N SER A 270 28.77 0.82 8.49
CA SER A 270 30.23 0.80 8.32
C SER A 270 30.95 2.06 8.78
N THR A 271 30.25 3.20 8.85
CA THR A 271 30.81 4.47 9.34
C THR A 271 30.76 4.59 10.86
N PHE A 272 29.84 3.90 11.53
CA PHE A 272 29.72 3.87 12.99
C PHE A 272 30.54 2.75 13.64
N SER A 273 30.76 1.62 12.97
CA SER A 273 31.61 0.54 13.49
C SER A 273 33.10 0.80 13.18
N MET A 274 33.88 1.20 14.20
CA MET A 274 35.36 1.31 14.14
C MET A 274 36.06 -0.03 13.83
N GLU A 275 35.35 -1.15 13.95
CA GLU A 275 35.83 -2.46 13.52
C GLU A 275 35.56 -2.64 12.03
N LYS A 276 36.63 -2.87 11.26
CA LYS A 276 36.55 -3.33 9.88
C LYS A 276 35.80 -4.67 9.86
N VAL A 277 34.47 -4.64 9.78
CA VAL A 277 33.69 -5.80 9.34
C VAL A 277 34.33 -6.21 8.02
N LYS A 278 34.87 -7.43 7.97
CA LYS A 278 35.50 -7.92 6.76
C LYS A 278 34.43 -7.87 5.67
N ASP A 279 34.78 -7.31 4.53
CA ASP A 279 33.95 -7.19 3.33
C ASP A 279 33.23 -8.51 2.92
N ARG A 280 33.70 -9.66 3.44
CA ARG A 280 33.12 -10.99 3.25
C ARG A 280 31.84 -11.26 4.05
N ASP A 281 31.64 -10.60 5.19
CA ASP A 281 30.46 -10.79 6.06
C ASP A 281 29.31 -9.85 5.68
N LEU A 282 29.59 -8.84 4.84
CA LEU A 282 28.62 -7.89 4.30
C LEU A 282 27.95 -8.40 3.01
N LYS A 283 27.73 -9.71 2.92
CA LYS A 283 27.12 -10.31 1.73
C LYS A 283 25.62 -10.11 1.81
N MET A 284 25.09 -9.26 0.93
CA MET A 284 23.65 -9.15 0.71
C MET A 284 23.06 -10.53 0.38
N SER A 285 22.01 -10.91 1.12
CA SER A 285 21.29 -12.16 0.91
C SER A 285 20.74 -12.25 -0.51
N ASP A 286 20.77 -13.48 -1.05
CA ASP A 286 20.20 -13.78 -2.35
C ASP A 286 18.67 -13.68 -2.28
N LEU A 287 18.04 -13.30 -3.39
CA LEU A 287 16.58 -13.29 -3.49
C LEU A 287 16.07 -14.73 -3.49
N PHE A 288 15.07 -15.00 -2.65
CA PHE A 288 14.42 -16.28 -2.58
C PHE A 288 13.03 -16.17 -3.19
N PHE A 289 12.77 -16.96 -4.23
CA PHE A 289 11.50 -16.96 -4.95
C PHE A 289 10.69 -18.19 -4.58
N LEU A 290 9.40 -17.98 -4.32
CA LEU A 290 8.43 -19.05 -4.13
C LEU A 290 7.71 -19.27 -5.46
N ASP A 291 7.97 -20.39 -6.11
CA ASP A 291 7.41 -20.73 -7.43
C ASP A 291 6.22 -21.69 -7.32
N GLN A 292 5.95 -22.27 -6.15
CA GLN A 292 4.84 -23.18 -5.94
C GLN A 292 3.61 -22.45 -5.40
N ASN A 293 2.54 -22.44 -6.19
CA ASN A 293 1.25 -21.88 -5.80
C ASN A 293 0.37 -22.98 -5.15
N PHE A 294 -0.03 -22.74 -3.90
CA PHE A 294 -0.90 -23.63 -3.13
C PHE A 294 -2.35 -23.17 -3.07
N ARG A 295 -2.67 -21.99 -3.61
CA ARG A 295 -3.99 -21.34 -3.52
C ARG A 295 -4.88 -21.63 -4.72
N THR A 296 -4.31 -21.70 -5.92
CA THR A 296 -5.08 -21.85 -7.17
C THR A 296 -4.62 -23.05 -7.99
N HIS A 297 -5.44 -23.45 -8.96
CA HIS A 297 -5.18 -24.58 -9.84
C HIS A 297 -4.46 -24.18 -11.14
N ASP A 298 -3.87 -25.16 -11.80
CA ASP A 298 -3.01 -24.97 -12.98
C ASP A 298 -3.70 -24.28 -14.17
N GLY A 299 -5.00 -24.51 -14.37
CA GLY A 299 -5.82 -23.82 -15.38
C GLY A 299 -5.79 -22.28 -15.29
N VAL A 300 -5.98 -21.71 -14.10
CA VAL A 300 -5.91 -20.26 -13.87
C VAL A 300 -4.46 -19.77 -14.02
N LEU A 301 -3.48 -20.52 -13.50
CA LEU A 301 -2.07 -20.15 -13.62
C LEU A 301 -1.58 -20.09 -15.07
N LYS A 302 -2.06 -20.96 -15.95
CA LYS A 302 -1.71 -20.92 -17.38
C LYS A 302 -2.15 -19.61 -18.03
N LEU A 303 -3.35 -19.14 -17.70
CA LEU A 303 -3.83 -17.85 -18.19
C LEU A 303 -3.02 -16.70 -17.59
N ALA A 304 -2.83 -16.69 -16.27
CA ALA A 304 -2.04 -15.66 -15.59
C ALA A 304 -0.63 -15.56 -16.16
N ARG A 305 0.03 -16.71 -16.39
CA ARG A 305 1.34 -16.80 -17.02
C ARG A 305 1.38 -16.15 -18.40
N THR A 306 0.36 -16.38 -19.23
CA THR A 306 0.28 -15.78 -20.58
C THR A 306 0.25 -14.25 -20.49
N VAL A 307 -0.48 -13.70 -19.52
CA VAL A 307 -0.54 -12.25 -19.27
C VAL A 307 0.81 -11.71 -18.77
N ILE A 308 1.45 -12.41 -17.82
CA ILE A 308 2.77 -12.04 -17.29
C ILE A 308 3.85 -12.08 -18.38
N GLU A 309 3.84 -13.08 -19.26
CA GLU A 309 4.77 -13.16 -20.40
C GLU A 309 4.61 -11.97 -21.36
N LEU A 310 3.37 -11.50 -21.60
CA LEU A 310 3.15 -10.27 -22.37
C LEU A 310 3.72 -9.05 -21.65
N ILE A 311 3.56 -8.96 -20.33
CA ILE A 311 4.15 -7.87 -19.53
C ILE A 311 5.68 -7.91 -19.61
N TYR A 312 6.30 -9.07 -19.49
CA TYR A 312 7.75 -9.23 -19.64
C TYR A 312 8.24 -8.84 -21.03
N ASN A 313 7.49 -9.14 -22.09
CA ASN A 313 7.88 -8.80 -23.45
C ASN A 313 7.73 -7.31 -23.77
N PHE A 314 6.61 -6.70 -23.38
CA PHE A 314 6.29 -5.30 -23.74
C PHE A 314 6.79 -4.28 -22.72
N PHE A 315 6.92 -4.67 -21.45
CA PHE A 315 7.33 -3.81 -20.34
C PHE A 315 8.44 -4.46 -19.48
N PRO A 316 9.56 -4.93 -20.08
CA PRO A 316 10.61 -5.72 -19.39
C PRO A 316 11.30 -4.99 -18.23
N MET A 317 11.17 -3.67 -18.16
CA MET A 317 11.79 -2.85 -17.13
C MET A 317 10.83 -2.50 -15.97
N SER A 318 9.55 -2.89 -16.06
CA SER A 318 8.51 -2.53 -15.08
C SER A 318 8.32 -3.57 -13.96
N VAL A 319 8.70 -4.83 -14.19
CA VAL A 319 8.52 -5.94 -13.24
C VAL A 319 9.79 -6.77 -13.19
N ASP A 320 10.11 -7.36 -12.04
CA ASP A 320 11.19 -8.34 -11.94
C ASP A 320 10.79 -9.64 -12.71
N ILE A 321 11.72 -10.20 -13.49
CA ILE A 321 11.46 -11.44 -14.22
C ILE A 321 11.61 -12.62 -13.25
N LEU A 322 10.50 -13.28 -12.96
CA LEU A 322 10.40 -14.38 -12.01
C LEU A 322 10.28 -15.74 -12.71
N SER A 323 10.59 -16.80 -11.98
CA SER A 323 10.33 -18.16 -12.46
C SER A 323 8.81 -18.40 -12.53
N PRO A 324 8.32 -19.13 -13.54
CA PRO A 324 6.88 -19.32 -13.68
C PRO A 324 6.28 -20.12 -12.53
N GLU A 325 5.15 -19.66 -11.97
CA GLU A 325 4.45 -20.38 -10.91
C GLU A 325 3.91 -21.73 -11.37
N VAL A 326 3.96 -22.73 -10.49
CA VAL A 326 3.44 -24.08 -10.68
C VAL A 326 2.44 -24.44 -9.58
N SER A 327 1.35 -25.11 -9.93
CA SER A 327 0.40 -25.65 -8.96
C SER A 327 0.33 -27.17 -9.08
N LEU A 328 0.15 -27.82 -7.92
CA LEU A 328 -0.17 -29.25 -7.83
C LEU A 328 -1.68 -29.53 -7.93
N ILE A 329 -2.51 -28.49 -7.90
CA ILE A 329 -3.96 -28.58 -8.01
C ILE A 329 -4.31 -28.53 -9.50
N CYS A 330 -4.91 -29.58 -10.03
CA CYS A 330 -5.41 -29.60 -11.41
C CYS A 330 -6.79 -28.94 -11.48
N GLY A 331 -7.01 -28.09 -12.47
CA GLY A 331 -8.32 -27.48 -12.73
C GLY A 331 -8.50 -26.98 -14.15
N GLU A 332 -9.73 -26.57 -14.47
CA GLU A 332 -10.13 -26.24 -15.83
C GLU A 332 -9.58 -24.90 -16.30
N VAL A 333 -9.43 -24.72 -17.62
CA VAL A 333 -8.93 -23.45 -18.18
C VAL A 333 -10.06 -22.42 -18.17
N PRO A 334 -9.80 -21.14 -17.80
CA PRO A 334 -10.80 -20.09 -17.86
C PRO A 334 -11.45 -19.97 -19.25
N ILE A 335 -12.75 -19.72 -19.28
CA ILE A 335 -13.56 -19.64 -20.50
C ILE A 335 -13.85 -18.17 -20.82
N VAL A 336 -13.65 -17.77 -22.07
CA VAL A 336 -14.08 -16.47 -22.57
C VAL A 336 -15.53 -16.59 -23.07
N LEU A 337 -16.42 -15.81 -22.48
CA LEU A 337 -17.83 -15.74 -22.89
C LEU A 337 -18.00 -14.56 -23.86
N GLU A 338 -18.39 -14.84 -25.10
CA GLU A 338 -18.73 -13.83 -26.09
C GLU A 338 -20.25 -13.67 -26.21
N SER A 339 -20.73 -12.42 -26.27
CA SER A 339 -22.14 -12.16 -26.54
C SER A 339 -22.40 -12.16 -28.04
N GLY A 340 -23.45 -12.87 -28.48
CA GLY A 340 -24.07 -12.60 -29.76
C GLY A 340 -24.62 -11.17 -29.83
N SER A 341 -24.80 -10.65 -31.06
CA SER A 341 -25.16 -9.26 -31.36
C SER A 341 -26.17 -8.61 -30.40
N ASN A 342 -25.73 -7.53 -29.74
CA ASN A 342 -26.50 -6.54 -28.95
C ASN A 342 -27.19 -6.98 -27.65
N GLU A 343 -26.99 -8.21 -27.15
CA GLU A 343 -27.54 -8.61 -25.85
C GLU A 343 -26.48 -8.51 -24.75
N ASN A 344 -26.85 -7.95 -23.59
CA ASN A 344 -25.93 -7.89 -22.44
C ASN A 344 -25.83 -9.31 -21.82
N ILE A 345 -24.63 -9.89 -21.82
CA ILE A 345 -24.36 -11.23 -21.24
C ILE A 345 -24.84 -11.30 -19.80
N MET A 346 -24.70 -10.22 -19.04
CA MET A 346 -25.14 -10.15 -17.65
C MET A 346 -26.65 -10.35 -17.52
N ILE A 347 -27.45 -9.85 -18.47
CA ILE A 347 -28.89 -10.07 -18.50
C ILE A 347 -29.22 -11.53 -18.85
N LYS A 348 -28.43 -12.19 -19.71
CA LYS A 348 -28.63 -13.63 -20.00
C LYS A 348 -28.29 -14.52 -18.81
N ILE A 349 -27.24 -14.18 -18.06
CA ILE A 349 -26.77 -14.98 -16.92
C ILE A 349 -27.66 -14.71 -15.69
N PHE A 350 -28.01 -13.44 -15.41
CA PHE A 350 -28.65 -13.03 -14.15
C PHE A 350 -30.07 -12.43 -14.29
N GLY A 351 -30.51 -12.10 -15.51
CA GLY A 351 -31.78 -11.38 -15.75
C GLY A 351 -33.05 -12.23 -15.78
N GLY A 352 -32.95 -13.54 -15.51
CA GLY A 352 -34.10 -14.46 -15.52
C GLY A 352 -34.89 -14.48 -14.22
N ASN A 353 -35.99 -13.72 -14.13
CA ASN A 353 -37.01 -13.92 -13.10
C ASN A 353 -37.87 -15.15 -13.44
N GLY A 354 -37.41 -16.33 -13.04
CA GLY A 354 -38.18 -17.58 -13.06
C GLY A 354 -38.16 -18.36 -14.38
N ASN A 355 -37.77 -19.63 -14.30
CA ASN A 355 -37.84 -20.67 -15.33
C ASN A 355 -36.91 -20.53 -16.56
N PHE A 356 -35.60 -20.65 -16.36
CA PHE A 356 -34.71 -21.16 -17.40
C PHE A 356 -33.97 -22.42 -16.94
N THR A 357 -34.47 -23.55 -17.41
CA THR A 357 -33.85 -24.88 -17.42
C THR A 357 -32.80 -24.97 -18.54
N ALA A 358 -31.80 -24.10 -18.48
CA ALA A 358 -30.52 -24.28 -19.17
C ALA A 358 -29.44 -24.05 -18.11
N LYS A 359 -29.04 -25.16 -17.48
CA LYS A 359 -28.04 -25.24 -16.42
C LYS A 359 -26.72 -24.58 -16.84
N PHE A 360 -26.54 -23.30 -16.54
CA PHE A 360 -25.27 -22.87 -15.98
C PHE A 360 -25.37 -23.11 -14.47
N GLU A 361 -25.33 -24.39 -14.08
CA GLU A 361 -25.23 -24.81 -12.67
C GLU A 361 -23.91 -24.27 -12.11
N GLY A 362 -23.96 -23.13 -11.42
CA GLY A 362 -22.79 -22.56 -10.78
C GLY A 362 -22.96 -21.12 -10.33
N PHE A 363 -23.72 -20.30 -11.07
CA PHE A 363 -23.86 -18.88 -10.76
C PHE A 363 -24.86 -18.65 -9.61
N GLY A 364 -24.36 -18.29 -8.42
CA GLY A 364 -25.14 -18.08 -7.20
C GLY A 364 -24.39 -17.21 -6.18
N ALA A 365 -24.94 -17.08 -4.96
CA ALA A 365 -24.43 -16.17 -3.91
C ALA A 365 -23.00 -16.47 -3.43
N GLU A 366 -22.43 -17.61 -3.81
CA GLU A 366 -21.05 -18.01 -3.54
C GLU A 366 -20.04 -17.51 -4.59
N GLN A 367 -20.52 -16.78 -5.62
CA GLN A 367 -19.66 -16.27 -6.67
C GLN A 367 -19.36 -14.77 -6.55
N VAL A 368 -18.17 -14.42 -7.02
CA VAL A 368 -17.67 -13.05 -7.04
C VAL A 368 -17.42 -12.58 -8.47
N ILE A 369 -17.99 -11.43 -8.80
CA ILE A 369 -17.82 -10.75 -10.08
C ILE A 369 -16.82 -9.62 -9.87
N LEU A 370 -15.66 -9.76 -10.51
CA LEU A 370 -14.63 -8.74 -10.48
C LEU A 370 -14.85 -7.72 -11.60
N VAL A 371 -14.90 -6.44 -11.22
CA VAL A 371 -15.06 -5.32 -12.15
C VAL A 371 -13.87 -4.37 -12.07
N ARG A 372 -13.67 -3.58 -13.12
CA ARG A 372 -12.51 -2.70 -13.23
C ARG A 372 -12.52 -1.54 -12.22
N ASP A 373 -13.67 -0.92 -12.01
CA ASP A 373 -13.81 0.33 -11.26
C ASP A 373 -15.23 0.49 -10.68
N ASP A 374 -15.40 1.48 -9.81
CA ASP A 374 -16.67 1.76 -9.13
C ASP A 374 -17.80 2.17 -10.09
N CYS A 375 -17.46 2.73 -11.25
CA CYS A 375 -18.45 3.08 -12.26
C CYS A 375 -19.07 1.79 -12.84
N MET A 376 -18.22 0.84 -13.23
CA MET A 376 -18.65 -0.47 -13.68
C MET A 376 -19.33 -1.28 -12.57
N LYS A 377 -18.87 -1.17 -11.33
CA LYS A 377 -19.51 -1.81 -10.17
C LYS A 377 -20.98 -1.40 -10.05
N LYS A 378 -21.27 -0.11 -10.07
CA LYS A 378 -22.64 0.42 -10.02
C LYS A 378 -23.51 -0.14 -11.14
N LEU A 379 -22.99 -0.11 -12.38
CA LEU A 379 -23.72 -0.65 -13.54
C LEU A 379 -24.00 -2.15 -13.42
N VAL A 380 -23.04 -2.94 -12.92
CA VAL A 380 -23.18 -4.39 -12.80
C VAL A 380 -24.11 -4.76 -11.65
N VAL A 381 -24.01 -4.09 -10.51
CA VAL A 381 -24.88 -4.31 -9.34
C VAL A 381 -26.36 -4.10 -9.71
N ASP A 382 -26.68 -3.10 -10.53
CA ASP A 382 -28.05 -2.87 -11.00
C ASP A 382 -28.63 -4.04 -11.81
N HIS A 383 -27.79 -4.83 -12.47
CA HIS A 383 -28.23 -5.98 -13.29
C HIS A 383 -28.20 -7.31 -12.53
N VAL A 384 -27.24 -7.49 -11.61
CA VAL A 384 -27.01 -8.73 -10.86
C VAL A 384 -27.86 -8.78 -9.58
N GLY A 385 -28.15 -7.63 -8.99
CA GLY A 385 -28.85 -7.54 -7.70
C GLY A 385 -28.10 -8.29 -6.60
N ASN A 386 -28.83 -9.04 -5.77
CA ASN A 386 -28.27 -9.81 -4.64
C ASN A 386 -27.83 -11.23 -5.03
N GLN A 387 -27.68 -11.53 -6.32
CA GLN A 387 -27.38 -12.90 -6.77
C GLN A 387 -25.89 -13.26 -6.69
N ALA A 388 -24.99 -12.26 -6.71
CA ALA A 388 -23.54 -12.46 -6.60
C ALA A 388 -22.87 -11.22 -6.00
N LEU A 389 -21.70 -11.40 -5.40
CA LEU A 389 -20.91 -10.29 -4.85
C LEU A 389 -20.16 -9.59 -6.00
N VAL A 390 -20.24 -8.26 -6.09
CA VAL A 390 -19.53 -7.48 -7.11
C VAL A 390 -18.44 -6.66 -6.44
N LEU A 391 -17.18 -6.95 -6.77
CA LEU A 391 -16.01 -6.27 -6.20
C LEU A 391 -15.16 -5.63 -7.30
N THR A 392 -14.58 -4.48 -7.00
CA THR A 392 -13.50 -3.95 -7.83
C THR A 392 -12.21 -4.74 -7.64
N ILE A 393 -11.27 -4.63 -8.57
CA ILE A 393 -9.92 -5.22 -8.43
C ILE A 393 -9.21 -4.77 -7.15
N VAL A 394 -9.50 -3.54 -6.68
CA VAL A 394 -8.91 -3.00 -5.45
C VAL A 394 -9.54 -3.65 -4.22
N GLU A 395 -10.86 -3.78 -4.21
CA GLU A 395 -11.60 -4.39 -3.10
C GLU A 395 -11.35 -5.89 -2.97
N CYS A 396 -11.07 -6.58 -4.07
CA CYS A 396 -10.76 -8.01 -4.03
C CYS A 396 -9.33 -8.32 -3.60
N LYS A 397 -8.46 -7.30 -3.44
CA LYS A 397 -7.08 -7.51 -3.03
C LYS A 397 -7.03 -8.12 -1.63
N GLY A 398 -6.28 -9.22 -1.47
CA GLY A 398 -6.15 -9.94 -0.20
C GLY A 398 -7.32 -10.87 0.11
N LEU A 399 -8.37 -10.92 -0.72
CA LEU A 399 -9.46 -11.88 -0.59
C LEU A 399 -9.14 -13.17 -1.35
N GLU A 400 -9.60 -14.30 -0.81
CA GLU A 400 -9.48 -15.61 -1.44
C GLU A 400 -10.86 -16.14 -1.83
N PHE A 401 -10.96 -16.72 -3.02
CA PHE A 401 -12.18 -17.32 -3.56
C PHE A 401 -11.88 -18.77 -3.91
N GLN A 402 -12.82 -19.67 -3.59
CA GLN A 402 -12.70 -21.12 -3.86
C GLN A 402 -13.35 -21.52 -5.18
#